data_AF-A0A4Y9ZM65-F1
#
_entry.id   AF-A0A4Y9ZM65-F1
#
_cell.length_a   1.000
_cell.length_b   1.000
_cell.length_c   1.000
_cell.angle_alpha   90.00
_cell.angle_beta   90.00
_cell.angle_gamma   90.00
#
_symmetry.space_group_name_H-M   'P 1'
#
loop_
_entity.id
_entity.type
_entity.pdbx_description
1 polymer ?
#
loop_
_entity_poly.entity_id
_entity_poly.type
_entity_poly.pdbx_seq_one_letter_code
_entity_poly.pdbx_strand_id
1 'polypeptide(L)' 'MKLKLTQLTSDKVKLLGYINIPVFLPSVKGPTLELEVEAYIVSDMSAPILLGEDFHLNYKLDIK' A
#
# COMPACT_ATOMS: atom_id res chain seq x y z
N MET A 1 2.15 -6.53 14.32
CA MET A 1 1.13 -7.48 13.83
C MET A 1 1.60 -7.92 12.45
N LYS A 2 2.06 -9.17 12.26
CA LYS A 2 2.54 -9.63 10.94
C LYS A 2 1.32 -9.89 10.06
N LEU A 3 1.03 -8.98 9.13
CA LEU A 3 0.01 -9.14 8.11
C LEU A 3 0.28 -10.49 7.41
N LYS A 4 -0.62 -11.47 7.60
CA LYS A 4 -0.51 -12.75 6.91
C LYS A 4 -0.90 -12.54 5.45
N LEU A 5 0.09 -12.17 4.63
CA LEU A 5 0.02 -12.12 3.16
C LEU A 5 -0.46 -13.44 2.52
N THR A 6 -0.53 -14.52 3.30
CA THR A 6 -0.93 -15.88 2.91
C THR A 6 -2.25 -15.97 2.15
N GLN A 7 -3.12 -14.96 2.20
CA GLN A 7 -4.42 -14.99 1.51
C GLN A 7 -4.41 -14.35 0.11
N LEU A 8 -3.34 -13.62 -0.26
CA LEU A 8 -3.18 -13.00 -1.59
C LEU A 8 -2.22 -13.79 -2.50
N THR A 9 -1.51 -14.77 -1.95
CA THR A 9 -0.33 -15.35 -2.55
C THR A 9 -0.48 -16.86 -2.56
N SER A 10 -0.85 -17.44 -3.71
CA SER A 10 -0.60 -18.86 -4.01
C SER A 10 0.87 -19.19 -3.71
N ASP A 11 1.21 -20.46 -3.44
CA ASP A 11 2.57 -20.93 -3.09
C ASP A 11 3.71 -20.46 -4.03
N LYS A 12 3.38 -19.89 -5.19
CA LYS A 12 4.30 -19.31 -6.16
C LYS A 12 4.84 -17.92 -5.80
N VAL A 13 4.13 -17.19 -4.96
CA VAL A 13 4.40 -15.78 -4.74
C VAL A 13 5.38 -15.60 -3.57
N LYS A 14 6.51 -14.94 -3.84
CA LYS A 14 7.59 -14.74 -2.88
C LYS A 14 7.64 -13.29 -2.42
N LEU A 15 7.78 -13.10 -1.11
CA LEU A 15 8.12 -11.81 -0.53
C LEU A 15 9.60 -11.52 -0.81
N LEU A 16 9.87 -10.46 -1.57
CA LEU A 16 11.21 -10.06 -1.98
C LEU A 16 11.84 -9.04 -1.00
N GLY A 17 11.02 -8.30 -0.26
CA GLY A 17 11.47 -7.31 0.71
C GLY A 17 10.39 -6.29 1.03
N TYR A 18 10.81 -5.13 1.55
CA TYR A 18 9.96 -3.97 1.78
C TYR A 18 10.66 -2.70 1.31
N ILE A 19 9.88 -1.68 0.98
CA ILE A 19 10.34 -0.37 0.55
C ILE A 19 9.43 0.70 1.13
N ASN A 20 10.02 1.84 1.50
CA ASN A 20 9.27 3.03 1.89
C ASN A 20 9.16 3.93 0.66
N ILE A 21 7.93 4.26 0.26
CA ILE A 21 7.66 5.11 -0.89
C ILE A 21 6.81 6.33 -0.46
N PRO A 22 7.10 7.52 -1.00
CA PRO A 22 6.22 8.67 -0.83
C PRO A 22 5.02 8.56 -1.80
N VAL A 23 3.82 8.88 -1.32
CA VAL A 23 2.59 8.97 -2.09
C VAL A 23 2.06 10.40 -2.03
N PHE A 24 1.91 11.02 -3.20
CA PHE A 24 1.44 12.40 -3.32
C PHE A 24 -0.02 12.44 -3.76
N LEU A 25 -0.86 13.12 -2.97
CA LEU A 25 -2.28 13.28 -3.24
C LEU A 25 -2.63 14.76 -3.43
N PRO A 26 -3.25 15.16 -4.56
CA PRO A 26 -3.69 16.52 -4.76
C PRO A 26 -4.89 16.83 -3.85
N SER A 27 -4.81 17.91 -3.07
CA SER A 27 -5.94 18.41 -2.29
C SER A 27 -6.87 19.27 -3.14
N VAL A 28 -8.18 19.19 -2.88
CA VAL A 28 -9.20 19.96 -3.63
C VAL A 28 -9.06 21.48 -3.42
N LYS A 29 -8.59 21.92 -2.25
CA LYS A 29 -8.47 23.34 -1.89
C LYS A 29 -7.23 23.63 -1.03
N GLY A 30 -6.14 22.91 -1.25
CA GLY A 30 -4.98 23.00 -0.37
C GLY A 30 -3.69 22.49 -1.01
N PRO A 31 -2.62 22.37 -0.21
CA PRO A 31 -1.36 21.84 -0.69
C PRO A 31 -1.49 20.37 -1.09
N THR A 32 -0.59 19.89 -1.93
CA THR A 32 -0.39 18.46 -2.17
C THR A 32 -0.02 17.79 -0.84
N LEU A 33 -0.73 16.72 -0.50
CA LEU A 33 -0.43 15.92 0.67
C LEU A 33 0.64 14.89 0.29
N GLU A 34 1.67 14.77 1.12
CA GLU A 34 2.67 13.72 1.01
C GLU A 34 2.46 12.73 2.15
N LEU A 35 2.29 11.45 1.81
CA LEU A 35 2.09 10.34 2.74
C LEU A 35 3.23 9.34 2.57
N GLU A 36 3.73 8.78 3.67
CA GLU A 36 4.73 7.69 3.61
C GLU A 36 4.03 6.33 3.66
N VAL A 37 4.42 5.43 2.76
CA VAL A 37 3.91 4.06 2.70
C VAL A 37 5.04 3.07 2.81
N GLU A 38 4.99 2.20 3.82
CA GLU A 38 5.77 0.97 3.83
C GLU A 38 5.02 -0.08 2.98
N ALA A 39 5.61 -0.45 1.84
CA ALA A 39 5.06 -1.43 0.92
C ALA A 39 5.94 -2.68 0.86
N TYR A 40 5.31 -3.85 0.78
CA TYR A 40 6.00 -5.12 0.60
C TYR A 40 6.18 -5.42 -0.88
N ILE A 41 7.40 -5.75 -1.30
CA ILE A 41 7.71 -6.14 -2.68
C ILE A 41 7.42 -7.63 -2.81
N VAL A 42 6.54 -7.97 -3.74
CA VAL A 42 6.02 -9.33 -3.92
C VAL A 42 6.17 -9.72 -5.40
N SER A 43 6.69 -10.92 -5.67
CA SER A 43 6.83 -11.41 -7.05
C SER A 43 5.48 -11.76 -7.67
N ASP A 44 5.37 -11.62 -9.00
CA ASP A 44 4.20 -12.02 -9.78
C ASP A 44 2.88 -11.33 -9.38
N MET A 45 2.97 -10.08 -8.91
CA MET A 45 1.80 -9.23 -8.68
C MET A 45 1.16 -8.82 -10.02
N SER A 46 -0.16 -8.99 -10.12
CA SER A 46 -0.95 -8.52 -11.27
C SER A 46 -1.26 -7.02 -11.19
N ALA A 47 -1.29 -6.46 -9.97
CA ALA A 47 -1.51 -5.04 -9.72
C ALA A 47 -0.17 -4.32 -9.47
N PRO A 48 0.01 -3.08 -9.95
CA PRO A 48 1.27 -2.34 -9.78
C PRO A 48 1.51 -1.91 -8.32
N ILE A 49 0.45 -1.61 -7.57
CA ILE A 49 0.49 -1.30 -6.13
C ILE A 49 -0.84 -1.70 -5.50
N LEU A 50 -0.78 -2.29 -4.30
CA LEU A 50 -1.95 -2.56 -3.47
C LEU A 50 -1.78 -1.81 -2.15
N LEU A 51 -2.67 -0.87 -1.89
CA LEU A 51 -2.78 -0.18 -0.61
C LEU A 51 -3.82 -0.91 0.23
N GLY A 52 -3.39 -1.40 1.40
CA GLY A 52 -4.22 -2.19 2.29
C GLY A 52 -5.27 -1.37 3.04
N GLU A 53 -6.08 -2.08 3.82
CA GLU A 53 -7.11 -1.47 4.66
C GLU A 53 -6.50 -0.52 5.72
N ASP A 54 -5.37 -0.94 6.27
CA ASP A 54 -4.58 -0.20 7.23
C ASP A 54 -4.17 1.19 6.72
N PHE A 55 -3.80 1.30 5.44
CA PHE A 55 -3.43 2.59 4.84
C PHE A 55 -4.59 3.58 4.85
N HIS A 56 -5.78 3.18 4.41
CA HIS A 56 -6.93 4.10 4.40
C HIS A 56 -7.43 4.43 5.80
N LEU A 57 -7.36 3.49 6.75
CA LEU A 57 -7.75 3.74 8.15
C LEU A 57 -6.78 4.71 8.83
N ASN A 58 -5.47 4.53 8.65
CA ASN A 58 -4.45 5.38 9.26
C ASN A 58 -4.55 6.84 8.79
N TYR A 59 -4.81 7.04 7.50
CA TYR A 59 -4.95 8.38 6.91
C TYR A 59 -6.39 8.88 6.85
N LYS A 60 -7.36 8.13 7.40
CA LYS A 60 -8.80 8.44 7.36
C LYS A 60 -9.28 8.83 5.96
N LEU A 61 -8.81 8.08 4.97
CA LEU A 61 -9.22 8.24 3.58
C LEU A 61 -10.58 7.56 3.40
N ASP A 62 -11.52 8.29 2.79
CA ASP A 62 -12.86 7.77 2.48
C ASP A 62 -13.17 8.03 1.00
N ILE A 63 -14.00 7.18 0.42
CA ILE A 63 -14.48 7.34 -0.95
C ILE A 63 -15.68 8.29 -0.89
N LYS A 64 -15.61 9.37 -1.66
CA LYS A 64 -16.73 10.30 -1.79
C LYS A 64 -17.75 9.83 -2.83
#